data_AF-A0A7R9Z879-F1
#
_entry.id   AF-A0A7R9Z879-F1
#
_cell.length_a   1.000
_cell.length_b   1.000
_cell.length_c   1.000
_cell.angle_alpha   90.00
_cell.angle_beta   90.00
_cell.angle_gamma   90.00
#
_symmetry.space_group_name_H-M   'P 1'
#
loop_
_entity.id
_entity.type
_entity.pdbx_description
1 polymer ?
#
loop_
_entity_poly.entity_id
_entity_poly.type
_entity_poly.pdbx_seq_one_letter_code
_entity_poly.pdbx_strand_id
1 'polypeptide(L)'
;IASAVNMEDPHFPRTRLVCLENTTNKGGGAWYGMRELREIRALCDERGLALHLDGARVFNAVVASREYTTEDLGQIFDTVSVCLSKGLGCPVGSVLLGSADFIGRARRVRKLLGGGMRQA
;
A
#
# COMPACT_ATOMS: atom_id res chain seq x y z
N ILE A 1 -14.53 -0.63 7.30
CA ILE A 1 -13.30 -1.42 7.58
C ILE A 1 -13.46 -2.28 8.82
N ALA A 2 -13.78 -1.71 9.99
CA ALA A 2 -13.91 -2.47 11.24
C ALA A 2 -14.85 -3.69 11.16
N SER A 3 -16.00 -3.57 10.49
CA SER A 3 -16.94 -4.68 10.30
C SER A 3 -16.42 -5.83 9.43
N ALA A 4 -15.35 -5.61 8.66
CA ALA A 4 -14.72 -6.62 7.82
C ALA A 4 -13.51 -7.29 8.50
N VAL A 5 -13.17 -6.89 9.73
CA VAL A 5 -12.16 -7.55 10.55
C VAL A 5 -12.80 -8.77 11.18
N ASN A 6 -12.24 -9.96 10.92
CA ASN A 6 -12.77 -11.20 11.48
C ASN A 6 -12.63 -11.21 13.00
N MET A 7 -13.61 -11.83 13.67
CA MET A 7 -13.51 -12.11 15.10
C MET A 7 -12.38 -13.11 15.37
N GLU A 8 -11.83 -13.07 16.57
CA GLU A 8 -10.85 -14.05 17.02
C GLU A 8 -11.57 -15.37 17.34
N ASP A 9 -11.72 -16.20 16.31
CA ASP A 9 -12.39 -17.50 16.35
C ASP A 9 -11.64 -18.48 15.43
N PRO A 10 -11.38 -19.73 15.87
CA PRO A 10 -10.68 -20.73 15.06
C PRO A 10 -11.29 -21.04 13.69
N HIS A 11 -12.59 -20.78 13.49
CA HIS A 11 -13.27 -21.01 12.22
C HIS A 11 -12.99 -19.90 11.19
N PHE A 12 -12.50 -18.74 11.63
CA PHE A 12 -12.20 -17.61 10.74
C PHE A 12 -10.70 -17.40 10.57
N PRO A 13 -10.24 -16.99 9.38
CA PRO A 13 -8.85 -16.60 9.19
C PRO A 13 -8.56 -15.31 9.95
N ARG A 14 -7.36 -15.21 10.53
CA ARG A 14 -6.92 -14.01 11.25
C ARG A 14 -6.68 -12.88 10.24
N THR A 15 -7.43 -11.79 10.34
CA THR A 15 -7.17 -10.58 9.56
C THR A 15 -5.84 -9.97 10.01
N ARG A 16 -4.98 -9.57 9.05
CA ARG A 16 -3.63 -9.06 9.35
C ARG A 16 -3.27 -7.76 8.62
N LEU A 17 -4.00 -7.42 7.57
CA LEU A 17 -3.64 -6.35 6.65
C LEU A 17 -4.89 -5.61 6.18
N VAL A 18 -4.83 -4.29 6.20
CA VAL A 18 -5.68 -3.40 5.40
C VAL A 18 -4.86 -2.92 4.20
N CYS A 19 -5.43 -3.01 3.00
CA CYS A 19 -4.81 -2.54 1.77
C CYS A 19 -5.69 -1.46 1.16
N LEU A 20 -5.13 -0.27 0.92
CA LEU A 20 -5.81 0.84 0.26
C LEU A 20 -5.21 1.07 -1.13
N GLU A 21 -6.05 1.34 -2.12
CA GLU A 21 -5.63 1.72 -3.48
C GLU A 21 -5.81 3.23 -3.67
N ASN A 22 -4.72 3.99 -3.86
CA ASN A 22 -4.77 5.46 -4.02
C ASN A 22 -3.94 5.91 -5.24
N THR A 23 -4.54 6.43 -6.31
CA THR A 23 -5.98 6.59 -6.59
C THR A 23 -6.72 5.26 -6.77
N THR A 24 -8.03 5.22 -6.48
CA THR A 24 -8.85 4.01 -6.62
C THR A 24 -9.39 3.86 -8.05
N ASN A 25 -8.96 2.83 -8.78
CA ASN A 25 -9.36 2.60 -10.17
C ASN A 25 -10.87 2.38 -10.32
N LYS A 26 -11.46 1.49 -9.50
CA LYS A 26 -12.92 1.26 -9.50
C LYS A 26 -13.71 2.44 -8.94
N GLY A 27 -13.06 3.34 -8.21
CA GLY A 27 -13.62 4.60 -7.72
C GLY A 27 -13.52 5.75 -8.74
N GLY A 28 -13.24 5.46 -10.01
CA GLY A 28 -13.13 6.49 -11.06
C GLY A 28 -11.90 7.39 -10.92
N GLY A 29 -10.86 6.93 -10.24
CA GLY A 29 -9.66 7.73 -9.97
C GLY A 29 -9.78 8.64 -8.73
N ALA A 30 -10.77 8.40 -7.87
CA ALA A 30 -10.88 9.04 -6.57
C ALA A 30 -9.63 8.83 -5.71
N TRP A 31 -9.39 9.76 -4.79
CA TRP A 31 -8.28 9.74 -3.85
C TRP A 31 -8.77 9.92 -2.43
N TYR A 32 -8.00 9.42 -1.47
CA TYR A 32 -8.30 9.56 -0.04
C TYR A 32 -7.78 10.89 0.49
N GLY A 33 -8.58 11.57 1.32
CA GLY A 33 -8.14 12.76 2.06
C GLY A 33 -7.30 12.40 3.29
N MET A 34 -6.48 13.33 3.79
CA MET A 34 -5.55 13.04 4.89
C MET A 34 -6.25 12.68 6.19
N ARG A 35 -7.38 13.33 6.47
CA ARG A 35 -8.16 13.04 7.67
C ARG A 35 -8.62 11.57 7.66
N GLU A 36 -9.17 11.11 6.54
CA GLU A 36 -9.62 9.73 6.38
C GLU A 36 -8.45 8.74 6.49
N LEU A 37 -7.31 9.03 5.87
CA LEU A 37 -6.13 8.18 5.97
C LEU A 37 -5.64 8.03 7.43
N ARG A 38 -5.67 9.12 8.22
CA ARG A 38 -5.31 9.08 9.64
C ARG A 38 -6.31 8.29 10.48
N GLU A 39 -7.61 8.42 10.20
CA GLU A 39 -8.66 7.62 10.86
C GLU A 39 -8.46 6.11 10.58
N ILE A 40 -8.13 5.74 9.34
CA ILE A 40 -7.85 4.35 8.97
C ILE A 40 -6.58 3.84 9.65
N ARG A 41 -5.50 4.64 9.69
CA ARG A 41 -4.27 4.28 10.43
C ARG A 41 -4.55 4.03 11.90
N ALA A 42 -5.27 4.93 12.57
CA ALA A 42 -5.63 4.78 13.97
C ALA A 42 -6.42 3.49 14.23
N LEU A 43 -7.39 3.15 13.36
CA LEU A 43 -8.11 1.87 13.44
C LEU A 43 -7.16 0.67 13.27
N CYS A 44 -6.21 0.75 12.34
CA CYS A 44 -5.23 -0.31 12.14
C CYS A 44 -4.33 -0.49 13.37
N ASP A 45 -3.91 0.60 14.02
CA ASP A 45 -3.15 0.55 15.27
C ASP A 45 -3.95 -0.09 16.41
N GLU A 46 -5.21 0.34 16.61
CA GLU A 46 -6.12 -0.22 17.61
C GLU A 46 -6.30 -1.74 17.43
N ARG A 47 -6.34 -2.21 16.17
CA ARG A 47 -6.60 -3.62 15.82
C ARG A 47 -5.34 -4.44 15.55
N GLY A 48 -4.14 -3.85 15.68
CA GLY A 48 -2.88 -4.54 15.40
C GLY A 48 -2.75 -5.00 13.94
N LEU A 49 -3.33 -4.25 12.99
CA LEU A 49 -3.29 -4.54 11.57
C LEU A 49 -2.18 -3.74 10.88
N ALA A 50 -1.50 -4.38 9.93
CA ALA A 50 -0.64 -3.64 9.01
C ALA A 50 -1.49 -2.85 8.00
N LEU A 51 -0.92 -1.76 7.48
CA LEU A 51 -1.53 -0.92 6.48
C LEU A 51 -0.62 -0.81 5.24
N HIS A 52 -1.10 -1.30 4.10
CA HIS A 52 -0.40 -1.24 2.82
C HIS A 52 -1.08 -0.25 1.87
N LEU A 53 -0.27 0.53 1.15
CA LEU A 53 -0.74 1.33 0.03
C LEU A 53 -0.41 0.65 -1.30
N ASP A 54 -1.43 0.27 -2.06
CA ASP A 54 -1.32 0.12 -3.50
C ASP A 54 -1.29 1.52 -4.13
N GLY A 55 -0.06 1.98 -4.37
CA GLY A 55 0.25 3.28 -4.94
C GLY A 55 0.54 3.20 -6.43
N ALA A 56 -0.12 2.30 -7.17
CA ALA A 56 0.01 2.18 -8.62
C ALA A 56 -0.09 3.53 -9.36
N ARG A 57 -0.83 4.50 -8.81
CA ARG A 57 -0.98 5.87 -9.32
C ARG A 57 -0.84 6.93 -8.21
N VAL A 58 -0.04 6.66 -7.18
CA VAL A 58 0.05 7.55 -6.00
C VAL A 58 0.46 8.98 -6.34
N PHE A 59 1.36 9.16 -7.32
CA PHE A 59 1.78 10.49 -7.76
C PHE A 59 0.63 11.29 -8.39
N ASN A 60 -0.31 10.63 -9.08
CA ASN A 60 -1.51 11.29 -9.59
C ASN A 60 -2.40 11.78 -8.45
N ALA A 61 -2.55 10.98 -7.38
CA ALA A 61 -3.32 11.37 -6.19
C ALA A 61 -2.70 12.61 -5.53
N VAL A 62 -1.38 12.60 -5.29
CA VAL A 62 -0.64 13.72 -4.67
C VAL A 62 -0.78 15.01 -5.48
N VAL A 63 -0.60 14.94 -6.81
CA VAL A 63 -0.72 16.12 -7.68
C VAL A 63 -2.17 16.63 -7.73
N ALA A 64 -3.16 15.74 -7.75
CA ALA A 64 -4.57 16.11 -7.86
C ALA A 64 -5.13 16.64 -6.53
N SER A 65 -4.79 16.04 -5.39
CA SER A 65 -5.32 16.44 -4.08
C SER A 65 -4.75 17.77 -3.62
N ARG A 66 -3.45 18.01 -3.83
CA ARG A 66 -2.68 19.13 -3.25
C ARG A 66 -2.79 19.25 -1.73
N GLU A 67 -3.31 18.22 -1.06
CA GLU A 67 -3.57 18.20 0.38
C GLU A 67 -2.38 17.60 1.15
N TYR A 68 -1.56 16.77 0.48
CA TYR A 68 -0.47 16.03 1.10
C TYR A 68 0.65 15.74 0.12
N THR A 69 1.81 15.41 0.68
CA THR A 69 3.00 14.99 -0.06
C THR A 69 3.16 13.46 -0.05
N THR A 70 4.11 12.95 -0.83
CA THR A 70 4.51 11.54 -0.74
C THR A 70 5.15 11.19 0.60
N GLU A 71 5.77 12.16 1.29
CA GLU A 71 6.36 11.95 2.61
C GLU A 71 5.27 11.73 3.67
N ASP A 72 4.19 12.53 3.63
CA ASP A 72 3.04 12.36 4.51
C ASP A 72 2.43 10.96 4.38
N LEU A 73 2.30 10.46 3.14
CA LEU A 73 1.84 9.09 2.90
C LEU A 73 2.84 8.05 3.44
N GLY A 74 4.14 8.28 3.26
CA GLY A 74 5.19 7.42 3.81
C GLY A 74 5.17 7.30 5.33
N GLN A 75 4.65 8.30 6.05
CA GLN A 75 4.47 8.26 7.51
C GLN A 75 3.21 7.51 7.96
N ILE A 76 2.24 7.30 7.08
CA ILE A 76 0.96 6.65 7.39
C ILE A 76 1.03 5.14 7.15
N PHE A 77 1.67 4.73 6.05
CA PHE A 77 1.62 3.34 5.59
C PHE A 77 2.86 2.54 6.04
N ASP A 78 2.65 1.31 6.51
CA ASP A 78 3.76 0.40 6.87
C ASP A 78 4.56 -0.02 5.63
N THR A 79 3.86 -0.15 4.50
CA THR A 79 4.44 -0.53 3.22
C THR A 79 3.72 0.18 2.08
N VAL A 80 4.45 0.50 1.01
CA VAL A 80 3.90 1.17 -0.18
C VAL A 80 4.39 0.45 -1.42
N SER A 81 3.52 0.18 -2.38
CA SER A 81 3.92 -0.21 -3.73
C SER A 81 3.71 0.96 -4.68
N VAL A 82 4.64 1.15 -5.63
CA VAL A 82 4.57 2.20 -6.65
C VAL A 82 4.81 1.57 -8.02
N CYS A 83 3.98 1.92 -8.99
CA CYS A 83 4.15 1.45 -10.36
C CYS A 83 4.82 2.51 -11.23
N LEU A 84 5.86 2.12 -11.97
CA LEU A 84 6.63 3.01 -12.84
C LEU A 84 6.07 3.00 -14.28
N SER A 85 5.45 1.91 -14.71
CA SER A 85 4.96 1.74 -16.09
C SER A 85 3.50 2.14 -16.31
N LYS A 86 2.96 3.02 -15.45
CA LYS A 86 1.62 3.61 -15.59
C LYS A 86 1.75 5.10 -15.90
N GLY A 87 1.31 5.97 -15.00
CA GLY A 87 1.34 7.43 -15.19
C GLY A 87 2.74 8.02 -15.38
N LEU A 88 3.81 7.30 -15.00
CA LEU A 88 5.20 7.74 -15.18
C LEU A 88 5.82 7.29 -16.51
N GLY A 89 5.16 6.43 -17.29
CA GLY A 89 5.58 6.10 -18.65
C GLY A 89 6.84 5.23 -18.79
N CYS A 90 7.36 4.62 -17.72
CA CYS A 90 8.48 3.68 -17.86
C CYS A 90 8.05 2.42 -18.63
N PRO A 91 8.96 1.74 -19.36
CA PRO A 91 8.59 0.53 -20.12
C PRO A 91 8.02 -0.59 -19.24
N VAL A 92 8.64 -0.82 -18.08
CA VAL A 92 8.25 -1.79 -17.06
C VAL A 92 8.68 -1.30 -15.68
N GLY A 93 8.15 -1.91 -14.63
CA GLY A 93 8.73 -1.82 -13.28
C GLY A 93 7.77 -1.34 -12.20
N SER A 94 8.07 -1.79 -10.99
CA SER A 94 7.42 -1.35 -9.75
C SER A 94 8.43 -1.37 -8.60
N VAL A 95 8.15 -0.58 -7.57
CA VAL A 95 8.96 -0.46 -6.36
C VAL A 95 8.10 -0.83 -5.16
N LEU A 96 8.65 -1.62 -4.24
CA LEU A 96 8.04 -1.91 -2.95
C LEU A 96 8.89 -1.25 -1.86
N LEU A 97 8.26 -0.42 -1.04
CA LEU A 97 8.84 0.31 0.07
C LEU A 97 8.30 -0.25 1.39
N GLY A 98 9.13 -0.22 2.42
CA GLY A 98 8.82 -0.69 3.76
C GLY A 98 10.08 -0.76 4.62
N SER A 99 9.96 -1.29 5.84
CA SER A 99 11.11 -1.45 6.74
C SER A 99 12.20 -2.36 6.16
N ALA A 100 13.44 -2.20 6.62
CA ALA A 100 14.57 -3.00 6.16
C ALA A 100 14.30 -4.52 6.31
N ASP A 101 13.73 -4.93 7.45
CA ASP A 101 13.37 -6.32 7.71
C ASP A 101 12.29 -6.83 6.76
N PHE A 102 11.29 -6.00 6.47
CA PHE A 102 10.24 -6.34 5.52
C PHE A 102 10.83 -6.52 4.11
N ILE A 103 11.68 -5.60 3.66
CA ILE A 103 12.34 -5.68 2.35
C ILE A 103 13.29 -6.87 2.27
N GLY A 104 13.97 -7.23 3.36
CA GLY A 104 14.78 -8.44 3.46
C GLY A 104 13.96 -9.70 3.14
N ARG A 105 12.77 -9.85 3.75
CA ARG A 105 11.83 -10.94 3.46
C ARG A 105 11.26 -10.85 2.04
N ALA A 106 10.87 -9.66 1.60
CA ALA A 106 10.30 -9.44 0.28
C ALA A 106 11.28 -9.81 -0.85
N ARG A 107 12.58 -9.57 -0.68
CA ARG A 107 13.61 -10.00 -1.65
C ARG A 107 13.70 -11.52 -1.79
N ARG A 108 13.52 -12.26 -0.69
CA ARG A 108 13.44 -13.73 -0.72
C ARG A 108 12.20 -14.18 -1.50
N VAL A 109 11.04 -13.60 -1.20
CA VAL A 109 9.79 -13.88 -1.94
C VAL A 109 9.93 -13.55 -3.43
N ARG A 110 10.52 -12.38 -3.78
CA ARG A 110 10.80 -12.00 -5.16
C ARG A 110 11.62 -13.07 -5.89
N LYS A 111 12.60 -13.68 -5.22
CA LYS A 111 13.41 -14.75 -5.82
C LYS A 111 12.62 -16.04 -6.01
N LEU A 112 11.79 -16.41 -5.03
CA LEU A 112 10.88 -17.58 -5.12
C LEU A 112 9.90 -17.44 -6.29
N LEU A 113 9.37 -16.23 -6.51
CA LEU A 113 8.43 -15.92 -7.60
C LEU A 113 9.13 -15.67 -8.96
N GLY A 114 10.45 -15.85 -9.06
CA GLY A 114 11.19 -15.66 -10.31
C GLY A 114 11.49 -14.20 -10.70
N GLY A 115 11.09 -13.21 -9.90
CA GLY A 115 11.31 -11.78 -10.16
C GLY A 115 12.75 -11.28 -9.91
N GLY A 116 13.68 -12.16 -9.57
CA GLY A 116 15.09 -11.83 -9.38
C GLY A 116 15.88 -11.90 -10.69
N MET A 117 15.53 -11.03 -11.65
CA MET A 117 16.15 -10.95 -12.98
C MET A 117 17.64 -10.63 -12.89
N ARG A 118 18.44 -11.25 -13.77
CA ARG A 118 19.89 -10.99 -13.89
C ARG A 118 20.20 -9.91 -14.93
N GLN A 119 19.37 -9.82 -15.98
CA GLN A 119 19.41 -8.79 -17.02
C GLN A 119 17.97 -8.32 -17.21
N ALA A 120 17.75 -7.01 -17.13
CA ALA A 120 16.44 -6.35 -17.22
C ALA A 120 16.63 -4.96 -17.83
#